data_AF-A0A3A9V7G3-F1
#
_entry.id   AF-A0A3A9V7G3-F1
#
_cell.length_a   1.000
_cell.length_b   1.000
_cell.length_c   1.000
_cell.angle_alpha   90.00
_cell.angle_beta   90.00
_cell.angle_gamma   90.00
#
_symmetry.space_group_name_H-M   'P 1'
#
loop_
_entity.id
_entity.type
_entity.pdbx_description
1 polymer ?
#
loop_
_entity_poly.entity_id
_entity_poly.type
_entity_poly.pdbx_seq_one_letter_code
_entity_poly.pdbx_strand_id
1 'polypeptide(L)'
;MKPKLLLLSDLWGIENAVWIQDYLQRLESDFEIKVYDSCRLGEINTSSTLETKRHQQFIDKGIDNAVQKLLKLEKKKINILAFSIGGTIAWKAGLQGLDIDHFYSVSSTRLRYEDEIPKAKIKLYFGGDDVYKPNVEWFKKNEIDNKIYKNKAHHLYSEIDFITHLCTEIIDDEKRCV
;
A
#
# COMPACT_ATOMS: atom_id res chain seq x y z
N MET A 1 16.55 18.26 0.02
CA MET A 1 16.14 17.33 -1.07
C MET A 1 14.92 16.59 -0.56
N LYS A 2 13.86 16.45 -1.38
CA LYS A 2 12.64 15.79 -0.91
C LYS A 2 12.86 14.28 -0.79
N PRO A 3 12.38 13.61 0.27
CA PRO A 3 12.37 12.16 0.36
C PRO A 3 11.49 11.57 -0.74
N LYS A 4 11.87 10.38 -1.21
CA LYS A 4 11.13 9.67 -2.27
C LYS A 4 9.99 8.86 -1.67
N LEU A 5 8.78 9.01 -2.22
CA LEU A 5 7.59 8.27 -1.83
C LEU A 5 7.00 7.53 -3.03
N LEU A 6 6.85 6.21 -2.91
CA LEU A 6 6.13 5.41 -3.90
C LEU A 6 4.66 5.26 -3.52
N LEU A 7 3.77 5.45 -4.49
CA LEU A 7 2.35 5.10 -4.36
C LEU A 7 2.06 3.84 -5.18
N LEU A 8 1.59 2.76 -4.54
CA LEU A 8 1.17 1.52 -5.21
C LEU A 8 -0.36 1.42 -5.23
N SER A 9 -0.94 1.38 -6.44
CA SER A 9 -2.41 1.36 -6.61
C SER A 9 -3.07 0.08 -6.07
N ASP A 10 -4.40 0.11 -5.97
CA ASP A 10 -5.20 -1.05 -5.62
C ASP A 10 -5.38 -2.03 -6.81
N LEU A 11 -6.33 -2.95 -6.66
CA LEU A 11 -6.70 -3.97 -7.63
C LEU A 11 -7.14 -3.40 -9.00
N TRP A 12 -7.60 -2.15 -9.05
CA TRP A 12 -8.19 -1.55 -10.23
C TRP A 12 -7.19 -0.80 -11.11
N GLY A 13 -5.96 -0.61 -10.62
CA GLY A 13 -4.93 0.18 -11.30
C GLY A 13 -5.13 1.69 -11.10
N ILE A 14 -4.30 2.50 -11.75
CA ILE A 14 -4.36 3.97 -11.60
C ILE A 14 -5.45 4.61 -12.48
N GLU A 15 -5.83 3.97 -13.57
CA GLU A 15 -6.80 4.51 -14.55
C GLU A 15 -8.16 4.79 -13.90
N ASN A 16 -8.54 3.99 -12.90
CA ASN A 16 -9.82 4.10 -12.19
C ASN A 16 -9.68 4.76 -10.81
N ALA A 17 -8.48 5.21 -10.44
CA ALA A 17 -8.16 5.65 -9.09
C ALA A 17 -8.17 7.19 -8.97
N VAL A 18 -9.34 7.80 -9.15
CA VAL A 18 -9.51 9.27 -9.03
C VAL A 18 -9.00 9.79 -7.68
N TRP A 19 -9.21 9.00 -6.62
CA TRP A 19 -8.76 9.27 -5.26
C TRP A 19 -7.24 9.43 -5.11
N ILE A 20 -6.42 8.91 -6.03
CA ILE A 20 -4.96 9.09 -5.97
C ILE A 20 -4.59 10.56 -6.11
N GLN A 21 -5.37 11.35 -6.86
CA GLN A 21 -5.07 12.77 -7.06
C GLN A 21 -5.11 13.56 -5.75
N ASP A 22 -6.00 13.20 -4.82
CA ASP A 22 -6.06 13.82 -3.50
C ASP A 22 -4.79 13.53 -2.67
N TYR A 23 -4.20 12.34 -2.81
CA TYR A 23 -2.90 12.04 -2.19
C TYR A 23 -1.76 12.85 -2.82
N LEU A 24 -1.73 12.90 -4.17
CA LEU A 24 -0.68 13.62 -4.90
C LEU A 24 -0.66 15.09 -4.52
N GLN A 25 -1.82 15.76 -4.58
CA GLN A 25 -1.95 17.18 -4.25
C GLN A 25 -1.47 17.51 -2.84
N ARG A 26 -1.65 16.58 -1.88
CA ARG A 26 -1.31 16.79 -0.48
C ARG A 26 0.14 16.46 -0.13
N LEU A 27 0.78 15.58 -0.90
CA LEU A 27 2.10 15.05 -0.56
C LEU A 27 3.21 15.61 -1.48
N GLU A 28 2.87 16.16 -2.65
CA GLU A 28 3.87 16.60 -3.64
C GLU A 28 4.75 17.76 -3.16
N SER A 29 4.27 18.57 -2.19
CA SER A 29 5.05 19.63 -1.57
C SER A 29 6.21 19.09 -0.73
N ASP A 30 6.07 17.90 -0.16
CA ASP A 30 6.99 17.33 0.82
C ASP A 30 7.79 16.15 0.25
N PHE A 31 7.26 15.43 -0.76
CA PHE A 31 7.86 14.22 -1.32
C PHE A 31 8.18 14.34 -2.82
N GLU A 32 9.20 13.61 -3.27
CA GLU A 32 9.36 13.23 -4.68
C GLU A 32 8.51 11.97 -4.91
N ILE A 33 7.31 12.16 -5.48
CA ILE A 33 6.33 11.08 -5.61
C ILE A 33 6.50 10.33 -6.92
N LYS A 34 6.44 9.00 -6.86
CA LYS A 34 6.32 8.13 -8.02
C LYS A 34 5.16 7.15 -7.85
N VAL A 35 4.24 7.16 -8.79
CA VAL A 35 3.07 6.28 -8.79
C VAL A 35 3.34 5.05 -9.64
N TYR A 36 3.01 3.88 -9.09
CA TYR A 36 3.01 2.62 -9.81
C TYR A 36 1.62 1.99 -9.83
N ASP A 37 1.22 1.60 -11.03
CA ASP A 37 0.02 0.83 -11.25
C ASP A 37 0.30 -0.66 -10.97
N SER A 38 -0.38 -1.21 -9.96
CA SER A 38 -0.27 -2.61 -9.56
C SER A 38 -0.67 -3.58 -10.67
N CYS A 39 -1.64 -3.24 -11.52
CA CYS A 39 -2.01 -4.03 -12.70
C CYS A 39 -0.87 -4.04 -13.73
N ARG A 40 -0.23 -2.91 -14.00
CA ARG A 40 0.91 -2.85 -14.93
C ARG A 40 2.14 -3.59 -14.40
N LEU A 41 2.42 -3.46 -13.11
CA LEU A 41 3.48 -4.22 -12.46
C LEU A 41 3.18 -5.72 -12.53
N GLY A 42 1.94 -6.12 -12.21
CA GLY A 42 1.52 -7.52 -12.16
C GLY A 42 1.20 -8.17 -13.51
N GLU A 43 1.22 -7.42 -14.62
CA GLU A 43 0.82 -7.90 -15.95
C GLU A 43 -0.65 -8.36 -15.99
N ILE A 44 -1.51 -7.65 -15.26
CA ILE A 44 -2.92 -7.98 -15.15
C ILE A 44 -3.66 -7.54 -16.41
N ASN A 45 -4.47 -8.44 -16.96
CA ASN A 45 -5.42 -8.10 -18.00
C ASN A 45 -6.59 -7.31 -17.40
N THR A 46 -6.62 -6.02 -17.71
CA THR A 46 -7.63 -5.06 -17.22
C THR A 46 -8.92 -5.04 -18.06
N SER A 47 -9.02 -5.82 -19.15
CA SER A 47 -10.23 -5.87 -19.99
C SER A 47 -11.46 -6.40 -19.23
N SER A 48 -11.27 -7.19 -18.18
CA SER A 48 -12.36 -7.64 -17.32
C SER A 48 -12.68 -6.62 -16.25
N THR A 49 -13.96 -6.34 -16.07
CA THR A 49 -14.49 -5.51 -14.97
C THR A 49 -14.86 -6.33 -13.72
N LEU A 50 -14.68 -7.65 -13.76
CA LEU A 50 -15.00 -8.53 -12.63
C LEU A 50 -13.85 -8.53 -11.62
N GLU A 51 -14.14 -8.11 -10.39
CA GLU A 51 -13.20 -8.08 -9.28
C GLU A 51 -12.56 -9.45 -9.05
N THR A 52 -13.37 -10.51 -9.01
CA THR A 52 -12.90 -11.89 -8.78
C THR A 52 -11.91 -12.37 -9.83
N LYS A 53 -12.10 -11.99 -11.10
CA LYS A 53 -11.18 -12.35 -12.19
C LYS A 53 -9.85 -11.59 -12.08
N ARG A 54 -9.88 -10.30 -11.72
CA ARG A 54 -8.65 -9.53 -11.48
C ARG A 54 -7.92 -10.05 -10.26
N HIS A 55 -8.65 -10.32 -9.18
CA HIS A 55 -8.09 -10.87 -7.96
C HIS A 55 -7.40 -12.20 -8.21
N GLN A 56 -8.02 -13.10 -8.98
CA GLN A 56 -7.42 -14.39 -9.32
C GLN A 56 -6.11 -14.22 -10.10
N GLN A 57 -6.04 -13.31 -11.08
CA GLN A 57 -4.81 -13.04 -11.81
C GLN A 57 -3.68 -12.55 -10.90
N PHE A 58 -3.99 -11.72 -9.90
CA PHE A 58 -3.01 -11.31 -8.89
C PHE A 58 -2.52 -12.48 -8.04
N ILE A 59 -3.42 -13.35 -7.58
CA ILE A 59 -3.04 -14.55 -6.81
C ILE A 59 -2.16 -15.48 -7.63
N ASP A 60 -2.53 -15.73 -8.89
CA ASP A 60 -1.88 -16.75 -9.72
C ASP A 60 -0.41 -16.40 -10.00
N LYS A 61 -0.16 -15.16 -10.46
CA LYS A 61 1.20 -14.67 -10.77
C LYS A 61 1.39 -13.17 -10.60
N GLY A 62 0.31 -12.39 -10.55
CA GLY A 62 0.43 -10.94 -10.64
C GLY A 62 1.14 -10.30 -9.45
N ILE A 63 0.98 -10.83 -8.24
CA ILE A 63 1.74 -10.35 -7.06
C ILE A 63 3.23 -10.59 -7.27
N ASP A 64 3.64 -11.80 -7.63
CA ASP A 64 5.05 -12.15 -7.82
C ASP A 64 5.69 -11.35 -8.95
N ASN A 65 4.98 -11.22 -10.09
CA ASN A 65 5.41 -10.37 -11.20
C ASN A 65 5.63 -8.92 -10.76
N ALA A 66 4.69 -8.37 -9.98
CA ALA A 66 4.78 -7.01 -9.50
C ALA A 66 5.95 -6.80 -8.54
N VAL A 67 6.17 -7.75 -7.61
CA VAL A 67 7.32 -7.74 -6.70
C VAL A 67 8.64 -7.75 -7.47
N GLN A 68 8.81 -8.67 -8.43
CA GLN A 68 10.05 -8.78 -9.21
C GLN A 68 10.33 -7.51 -10.03
N LYS A 69 9.30 -6.88 -10.60
CA LYS A 69 9.48 -5.61 -11.31
C LYS A 69 9.82 -4.47 -10.37
N LEU A 70 9.14 -4.37 -9.23
CA LEU A 70 9.39 -3.32 -8.24
C LEU A 70 10.85 -3.38 -7.75
N LEU A 71 11.34 -4.57 -7.41
CA LEU A 71 12.74 -4.82 -7.03
C LEU A 71 13.75 -4.42 -8.13
N LYS A 72 13.38 -4.55 -9.41
CA LYS A 72 14.24 -4.12 -10.54
C LYS A 72 14.25 -2.60 -10.71
N LEU A 73 13.11 -1.96 -10.50
CA LEU A 73 12.91 -0.53 -10.72
C LEU A 73 13.49 0.33 -9.60
N GLU A 74 13.48 -0.18 -8.37
CA GLU A 74 13.79 0.59 -7.18
C GLU A 74 14.97 -0.04 -6.43
N LYS A 75 16.07 0.72 -6.34
CA LYS A 75 17.39 0.25 -5.88
C LYS A 75 17.93 0.99 -4.66
N LYS A 76 17.24 2.05 -4.26
CA LYS A 76 17.61 2.90 -3.13
C LYS A 76 16.56 2.76 -2.05
N LYS A 77 16.93 3.16 -0.83
CA LYS A 77 15.98 3.32 0.27
C LYS A 77 14.84 4.25 -0.12
N ILE A 78 13.61 3.83 0.16
CA ILE A 78 12.38 4.53 -0.26
C ILE A 78 11.28 4.47 0.81
N ASN A 79 10.40 5.45 0.82
CA ASN A 79 9.12 5.38 1.53
C ASN A 79 8.06 4.81 0.59
N ILE A 80 7.09 4.05 1.12
CA ILE A 80 5.98 3.49 0.35
C ILE A 80 4.64 3.77 1.04
N LEU A 81 3.69 4.26 0.26
CA LEU A 81 2.25 4.28 0.57
C LEU A 81 1.54 3.33 -0.41
N ALA A 82 0.84 2.33 0.08
CA ALA A 82 0.25 1.30 -0.77
C ALA A 82 -1.18 0.95 -0.38
N PHE A 83 -2.01 0.66 -1.39
CA PHE A 83 -3.45 0.49 -1.22
C PHE A 83 -3.87 -0.93 -1.60
N SER A 84 -4.70 -1.57 -0.78
CA SER A 84 -5.24 -2.90 -1.04
C SER A 84 -4.13 -3.89 -1.45
N ILE A 85 -4.26 -4.56 -2.61
CA ILE A 85 -3.26 -5.49 -3.14
C ILE A 85 -1.86 -4.87 -3.31
N GLY A 86 -1.78 -3.56 -3.55
CA GLY A 86 -0.53 -2.83 -3.63
C GLY A 86 0.31 -2.97 -2.35
N GLY A 87 -0.33 -3.01 -1.17
CA GLY A 87 0.43 -3.22 0.06
C GLY A 87 0.88 -4.67 0.26
N THR A 88 0.17 -5.67 -0.26
CA THR A 88 0.70 -7.04 -0.33
C THR A 88 1.96 -7.11 -1.20
N ILE A 89 1.95 -6.40 -2.34
CA ILE A 89 3.09 -6.30 -3.24
C ILE A 89 4.27 -5.63 -2.53
N ALA A 90 4.07 -4.49 -1.87
CA ALA A 90 5.12 -3.80 -1.13
C ALA A 90 5.67 -4.65 0.02
N TRP A 91 4.78 -5.32 0.77
CA TRP A 91 5.15 -6.21 1.87
C TRP A 91 6.10 -7.30 1.38
N LYS A 92 5.71 -8.03 0.32
CA LYS A 92 6.53 -9.10 -0.24
C LYS A 92 7.81 -8.58 -0.88
N ALA A 93 7.80 -7.40 -1.49
CA ALA A 93 9.02 -6.80 -2.00
C ALA A 93 10.00 -6.46 -0.87
N GLY A 94 9.52 -5.96 0.27
CA GLY A 94 10.33 -5.73 1.47
C GLY A 94 10.95 -7.03 2.01
N LEU A 95 10.18 -8.12 2.05
CA LEU A 95 10.68 -9.44 2.44
C LEU A 95 11.77 -9.96 1.47
N GLN A 96 11.69 -9.58 0.20
CA GLN A 96 12.66 -9.94 -0.83
C GLN A 96 13.81 -8.92 -0.99
N GLY A 97 13.99 -8.03 -0.02
CA GLY A 97 15.15 -7.14 0.06
C GLY A 97 14.99 -5.77 -0.59
N LEU A 98 13.77 -5.33 -0.89
CA LEU A 98 13.51 -3.92 -1.18
C LEU A 98 13.79 -3.10 0.09
N ASP A 99 14.70 -2.13 0.00
CA ASP A 99 15.07 -1.28 1.12
C ASP A 99 13.98 -0.23 1.36
N ILE A 100 13.10 -0.48 2.32
CA ILE A 100 11.96 0.37 2.66
C ILE A 100 12.23 1.04 4.01
N ASP A 101 12.16 2.38 4.04
CA ASP A 101 12.25 3.12 5.31
C ASP A 101 10.92 3.11 6.05
N HIS A 102 9.93 3.81 5.51
CA HIS A 102 8.55 3.79 6.01
C HIS A 102 7.63 3.07 5.04
N PHE A 103 6.79 2.20 5.60
CA PHE A 103 5.76 1.49 4.87
C PHE A 103 4.39 1.79 5.48
N TYR A 104 3.61 2.58 4.75
CA TYR A 104 2.21 2.85 5.04
C TYR A 104 1.34 1.99 4.13
N SER A 105 0.46 1.19 4.72
CA SER A 105 -0.46 0.35 3.95
C SER A 105 -1.89 0.58 4.39
N VAL A 106 -2.78 0.83 3.43
CA VAL A 106 -4.19 1.08 3.67
C VAL A 106 -5.03 -0.03 3.06
N SER A 107 -5.85 -0.66 3.88
CA SER A 107 -6.77 -1.73 3.52
C SER A 107 -6.10 -2.90 2.80
N SER A 108 -4.85 -3.22 3.13
CA SER A 108 -4.13 -4.25 2.37
C SER A 108 -4.70 -5.63 2.54
N THR A 109 -5.03 -6.25 1.41
CA THR A 109 -5.53 -7.62 1.40
C THR A 109 -4.39 -8.60 1.67
N ARG A 110 -4.75 -9.81 2.10
CA ARG A 110 -3.83 -10.96 2.24
C ARG A 110 -2.70 -10.83 3.27
N LEU A 111 -2.45 -9.68 3.89
CA LEU A 111 -1.46 -9.55 4.98
C LEU A 111 -1.73 -10.52 6.13
N ARG A 112 -3.01 -10.83 6.39
CA ARG A 112 -3.45 -11.83 7.38
C ARG A 112 -2.93 -13.25 7.15
N TYR A 113 -2.35 -13.53 5.98
CA TYR A 113 -1.74 -14.81 5.62
C TYR A 113 -0.21 -14.79 5.69
N GLU A 114 0.39 -13.63 5.97
CA GLU A 114 1.85 -13.50 6.07
C GLU A 114 2.29 -13.78 7.52
N ASP A 115 3.39 -14.52 7.66
CA ASP A 115 4.01 -14.88 8.94
C ASP A 115 5.36 -14.20 9.17
N GLU A 116 5.90 -13.54 8.15
CA GLU A 116 7.16 -12.79 8.18
C GLU A 116 6.90 -11.30 7.94
N ILE A 117 7.71 -10.47 8.60
CA ILE A 117 7.58 -9.00 8.58
C ILE A 117 8.80 -8.40 7.86
N PRO A 118 8.61 -7.54 6.84
CA PRO A 118 9.73 -6.87 6.19
C PRO A 118 10.41 -5.90 7.16
N LYS A 119 11.73 -5.73 7.00
CA LYS A 119 12.51 -4.79 7.81
C LYS A 119 12.22 -3.33 7.39
N ALA A 120 11.15 -2.75 7.93
CA ALA A 120 10.71 -1.39 7.68
C ALA A 120 9.99 -0.81 8.91
N LYS A 121 9.80 0.51 8.96
CA LYS A 121 8.86 1.15 9.89
C LYS A 121 7.45 1.04 9.32
N ILE A 122 6.66 0.11 9.82
CA ILE A 122 5.37 -0.27 9.25
C ILE A 122 4.22 0.38 10.03
N LYS A 123 3.28 0.99 9.30
CA LYS A 123 1.98 1.42 9.82
C LYS A 123 0.86 0.93 8.93
N LEU A 124 -0.12 0.24 9.53
CA LEU A 124 -1.24 -0.36 8.82
C LEU A 124 -2.56 0.33 9.15
N TYR A 125 -3.37 0.64 8.15
CA TYR A 125 -4.64 1.35 8.30
C TYR A 125 -5.76 0.48 7.72
N PHE A 126 -6.81 0.23 8.51
CA PHE A 126 -7.94 -0.58 8.06
C PHE A 126 -9.28 0.00 8.52
N GLY A 127 -10.33 -0.33 7.76
CA GLY A 127 -11.70 -0.09 8.18
C GLY A 127 -12.11 -1.14 9.21
N GLY A 128 -12.91 -0.75 10.20
CA GLY A 128 -13.44 -1.66 11.20
C GLY A 128 -14.28 -2.78 10.61
N ASP A 129 -14.98 -2.48 9.50
CA ASP A 129 -15.86 -3.39 8.77
C ASP A 129 -15.17 -4.02 7.55
N ASP A 130 -13.85 -3.79 7.39
CA ASP A 130 -13.08 -4.43 6.32
C ASP A 130 -12.90 -5.92 6.63
N VAL A 131 -13.54 -6.77 5.83
CA VAL A 131 -13.48 -8.24 5.95
C VAL A 131 -12.10 -8.82 5.62
N TYR A 132 -11.22 -8.04 4.99
CA TYR A 132 -9.89 -8.48 4.60
C TYR A 132 -8.79 -8.15 5.60
N LYS A 133 -9.09 -7.34 6.63
CA LYS A 133 -8.12 -6.94 7.66
C LYS A 133 -7.62 -8.14 8.48
N PRO A 134 -6.38 -8.12 8.98
CA PRO A 134 -5.92 -9.08 9.97
C PRO A 134 -6.77 -9.06 11.24
N ASN A 135 -6.83 -10.20 11.94
CA ASN A 135 -7.50 -10.26 13.24
C ASN A 135 -6.58 -9.67 14.33
N VAL A 136 -7.16 -9.45 15.52
CA VAL A 136 -6.44 -8.87 16.66
C VAL A 136 -5.21 -9.70 17.04
N GLU A 137 -5.30 -11.02 16.95
CA GLU A 137 -4.20 -11.93 17.29
C GLU A 137 -3.03 -11.81 16.31
N TRP A 138 -3.30 -11.58 15.02
CA TRP A 138 -2.26 -11.31 14.02
C TRP A 138 -1.51 -10.01 14.34
N PHE A 139 -2.22 -8.93 14.71
CA PHE A 139 -1.55 -7.69 15.09
C PHE A 139 -0.73 -7.82 16.36
N LYS A 140 -1.25 -8.51 17.38
CA LYS A 140 -0.51 -8.79 18.62
C LYS A 140 0.74 -9.63 18.37
N LYS A 141 0.61 -10.71 17.58
CA LYS A 141 1.72 -11.61 17.24
C LYS A 141 2.87 -10.86 16.55
N ASN A 142 2.53 -9.92 15.67
CA ASN A 142 3.51 -9.25 14.82
C ASN A 142 3.99 -7.89 15.37
N GLU A 143 3.39 -7.39 16.46
CA GLU A 143 3.75 -6.11 17.10
C GLU A 143 3.78 -4.91 16.12
N ILE A 144 2.84 -4.87 15.18
CA ILE A 144 2.77 -3.82 14.14
C ILE A 144 1.82 -2.70 14.54
N ASP A 145 2.30 -1.46 14.38
CA ASP A 145 1.49 -0.26 14.55
C ASP A 145 0.32 -0.25 13.55
N ASN A 146 -0.88 -0.04 14.07
CA ASN A 146 -2.09 -0.09 13.28
C ASN A 146 -3.16 0.88 13.77
N LYS A 147 -3.97 1.38 12.83
CA LYS A 147 -5.16 2.20 13.09
C LYS A 147 -6.38 1.58 12.43
N ILE A 148 -7.37 1.25 13.27
CA ILE A 148 -8.66 0.70 12.83
C ILE A 148 -9.74 1.77 12.94
N TYR A 149 -10.33 2.16 11.80
CA TYR A 149 -11.37 3.19 11.73
C TYR A 149 -12.76 2.57 11.83
N LYS A 150 -13.47 2.83 12.94
CA LYS A 150 -14.83 2.31 13.16
C LYS A 150 -15.79 2.75 12.03
N ASN A 151 -16.72 1.88 11.66
CA ASN A 151 -17.74 2.13 10.64
C ASN A 151 -17.18 2.48 9.25
N LYS A 152 -15.96 2.04 8.95
CA LYS A 152 -15.31 2.19 7.64
C LYS A 152 -15.09 0.82 7.03
N ALA A 153 -15.30 0.74 5.72
CA ALA A 153 -15.14 -0.48 4.93
C ALA A 153 -13.77 -0.50 4.22
N HIS A 154 -13.62 -1.44 3.27
CA HIS A 154 -12.38 -1.63 2.52
C HIS A 154 -11.89 -0.38 1.77
N HIS A 155 -12.80 0.39 1.17
CA HIS A 155 -12.47 1.55 0.35
C HIS A 155 -12.21 2.84 1.15
N LEU A 156 -11.88 2.75 2.44
CA LEU A 156 -11.62 3.94 3.28
C LEU A 156 -10.54 4.87 2.68
N TYR A 157 -9.62 4.31 1.88
CA TYR A 157 -8.55 5.05 1.22
C TYR A 157 -9.04 6.04 0.16
N SER A 158 -10.31 6.00 -0.25
CA SER A 158 -10.92 6.99 -1.14
C SER A 158 -11.70 8.08 -0.41
N GLU A 159 -11.75 8.08 0.92
CA GLU A 159 -12.50 9.06 1.70
C GLU A 159 -11.63 10.29 2.05
N ILE A 160 -12.09 11.48 1.69
CA ILE A 160 -11.29 12.71 1.78
C ILE A 160 -10.80 13.04 3.20
N ASP A 161 -11.62 12.76 4.22
CA ASP A 161 -11.25 12.99 5.62
C ASP A 161 -10.11 12.06 6.06
N PHE A 162 -10.18 10.79 5.64
CA PHE A 162 -9.12 9.83 5.89
C PHE A 162 -7.84 10.21 5.13
N ILE A 163 -7.95 10.54 3.84
CA ILE A 163 -6.82 10.97 3.01
C ILE A 163 -6.12 12.15 3.66
N THR A 164 -6.87 13.14 4.11
CA THR A 164 -6.35 14.33 4.80
C THR A 164 -5.56 13.93 6.04
N HIS A 165 -6.15 13.11 6.92
CA HIS A 165 -5.50 12.69 8.16
C HIS A 165 -4.22 11.89 7.91
N LEU A 166 -4.28 10.90 6.99
CA LEU A 166 -3.14 10.06 6.65
C LEU A 166 -2.00 10.88 6.03
N CYS A 167 -2.29 11.77 5.09
CA CYS A 167 -1.25 12.59 4.47
C CYS A 167 -0.55 13.49 5.49
N THR A 168 -1.30 14.10 6.43
CA THR A 168 -0.70 14.87 7.53
C THR A 168 0.22 13.99 8.39
N GLU A 169 -0.20 12.79 8.74
CA GLU A 169 0.61 11.86 9.52
C GLU A 169 1.90 11.46 8.81
N ILE A 170 1.83 11.12 7.52
CA ILE A 170 3.01 10.77 6.71
C ILE A 170 4.02 11.92 6.67
N ILE A 171 3.55 13.16 6.52
CA ILE A 171 4.40 14.36 6.52
C ILE A 171 5.04 14.56 7.91
N ASP A 172 4.28 14.36 8.99
CA ASP A 172 4.78 14.53 10.35
C ASP A 172 5.82 13.47 10.74
N ASP A 173 5.62 12.22 10.33
CA ASP A 173 6.58 11.13 10.56
C ASP A 173 7.91 11.39 9.86
N GLU A 174 7.86 11.89 8.62
CA GLU A 174 9.05 12.25 7.86
C GLU A 174 9.82 13.40 8.53
N LYS A 175 9.12 14.45 9.00
CA LYS A 175 9.74 15.58 9.71
C LYS A 175 10.41 15.18 11.03
N ARG A 176 9.96 14.11 11.68
CA ARG A 176 10.56 13.59 12.92
C ARG A 176 11.83 12.76 12.68
N CYS A 177 12.12 12.40 11.43
CA CYS A 177 13.30 11.63 11.06
C CYS A 177 14.50 12.51 10.65
N VAL A 178 14.29 13.83 10.51
CA VAL A 178 15.31 14.86 10.22
C VAL A 178 15.79 15.50 11.53
#